data_AF-A0A847ZS71-F1
#
_entry.id   AF-A0A847ZS71-F1
#
_cell.length_a   1.000
_cell.length_b   1.000
_cell.length_c   1.000
_cell.angle_alpha   90.00
_cell.angle_beta   90.00
_cell.angle_gamma   90.00
#
_symmetry.space_group_name_H-M   'P 1'
#
loop_
_entity.id
_entity.type
_entity.pdbx_description
1 polymer ?
#
loop_
_entity_poly.entity_id
_entity_poly.type
_entity_poly.pdbx_seq_one_letter_code
_entity_poly.pdbx_strand_id
1 'polypeptide(L)'
;MKTFSNLKAGVSLSVATLALLASDVAMAAGPALDSMQKQPLNVTAIAMFVVFVLSTLGITYWAASQTKSASDFYTAGGGITGFQNGLAIAGDYMSAATLLGLSSLIYATGYDGFIYMMSFFVGWPIILFLMAERLRNLGKYTFADIASYRLDQTRIRTLAACGSLAVVCFYLIVQMVGAG
;
A
#
# COMPACT_ATOMS: atom_id res chain seq x y z
N MET A 1 43.03 -9.64 5.95
CA MET A 1 42.10 -8.57 6.39
C MET A 1 42.08 -7.39 5.39
N LYS A 2 41.81 -7.64 4.09
CA LYS A 2 41.73 -6.59 3.04
C LYS A 2 40.44 -6.66 2.18
N THR A 3 39.62 -7.70 2.38
CA THR A 3 38.43 -7.97 1.54
C THR A 3 37.16 -7.27 2.00
N PHE A 4 37.03 -6.95 3.30
CA PHE A 4 35.83 -6.28 3.85
C PHE A 4 35.82 -4.74 3.65
N SER A 5 36.94 -4.14 3.24
CA SER A 5 37.03 -2.69 2.97
C SER A 5 36.41 -2.31 1.62
N ASN A 6 36.54 -3.17 0.61
CA ASN A 6 36.08 -2.88 -0.76
C ASN A 6 34.55 -3.00 -0.89
N LEU A 7 33.89 -3.78 -0.02
CA LEU A 7 32.43 -3.93 -0.03
C LEU A 7 31.71 -2.68 0.48
N LYS A 8 32.28 -2.00 1.50
CA LYS A 8 31.75 -0.72 2.00
C LYS A 8 31.90 0.41 0.98
N ALA A 9 33.01 0.41 0.22
CA ALA A 9 33.25 1.38 -0.84
C ALA A 9 32.26 1.22 -2.01
N GLY A 10 31.97 -0.02 -2.43
CA GLY A 10 31.00 -0.30 -3.49
C GLY A 10 29.57 0.12 -3.12
N VAL A 11 29.13 -0.18 -1.89
CA VAL A 11 27.80 0.23 -1.38
C VAL A 11 27.70 1.76 -1.27
N SER A 12 28.75 2.43 -0.78
CA SER A 12 28.79 3.90 -0.70
C SER A 12 28.72 4.57 -2.08
N LEU A 13 29.32 3.96 -3.10
CA LEU A 13 29.32 4.48 -4.47
C LEU A 13 27.97 4.30 -5.17
N SER A 14 27.26 3.20 -4.88
CA SER A 14 25.90 2.96 -5.34
C SER A 14 24.87 3.87 -4.67
N VAL A 15 25.04 4.17 -3.37
CA VAL A 15 24.19 5.14 -2.67
C VAL A 15 24.44 6.56 -3.16
N ALA A 16 25.71 6.91 -3.46
CA ALA A 16 26.05 8.21 -4.02
C ALA A 16 25.49 8.41 -5.44
N THR A 17 25.50 7.39 -6.30
CA THR A 17 24.88 7.45 -7.63
C THR A 17 23.35 7.51 -7.56
N LEU A 18 22.71 6.82 -6.61
CA LEU A 18 21.28 6.97 -6.36
C LEU A 18 20.91 8.39 -5.87
N ALA A 19 21.76 8.99 -5.02
CA ALA A 19 21.56 10.34 -4.51
C ALA A 19 21.77 11.43 -5.59
N LEU A 20 22.69 11.20 -6.53
CA LEU A 20 22.91 12.08 -7.69
C LEU A 20 21.72 12.02 -8.66
N LEU A 21 21.22 10.83 -8.99
CA LEU A 21 20.00 10.68 -9.81
C LEU A 21 18.75 11.29 -9.15
N ALA A 22 18.66 11.23 -7.81
CA ALA A 22 17.57 11.85 -7.07
C ALA A 22 17.64 13.39 -7.06
N SER A 23 18.84 13.97 -7.16
CA SER A 23 19.02 15.43 -7.20
C SER A 23 18.73 16.01 -8.58
N ASP A 24 18.96 15.27 -9.66
CA ASP A 24 18.55 15.65 -11.02
C ASP A 24 17.02 15.70 -11.17
N VAL A 25 16.29 14.77 -10.55
CA VAL A 25 14.81 14.79 -10.52
C VAL A 25 14.27 15.97 -9.70
N ALA A 26 14.97 16.36 -8.62
CA ALA A 26 14.59 17.50 -7.80
C ALA A 26 14.77 18.86 -8.50
N MET A 27 15.80 19.00 -9.36
CA MET A 27 16.07 20.24 -10.08
C MET A 27 15.21 20.43 -11.34
N ALA A 28 14.65 19.36 -11.90
CA ALA A 28 13.68 19.43 -13.00
C ALA A 28 12.28 19.93 -12.57
N ALA A 29 12.02 20.05 -11.26
CA ALA A 29 10.78 20.60 -10.71
C ALA A 29 10.75 22.15 -10.67
N GLY A 30 11.90 22.80 -10.87
CA GLY A 30 12.05 24.26 -10.80
C GLY A 30 11.11 25.07 -11.71
N PRO A 31 10.88 24.72 -12.99
CA PRO A 31 9.99 25.49 -13.87
C PRO A 31 8.50 25.20 -13.68
N ALA A 32 8.13 24.21 -12.85
CA ALA A 32 6.73 23.83 -12.61
C ALA A 32 6.08 24.56 -11.41
N LEU A 33 6.88 25.25 -10.59
CA LEU A 33 6.40 25.93 -9.38
C LEU A 33 6.00 27.40 -9.63
N ASP A 34 6.46 28.00 -10.72
CA ASP A 34 6.27 29.44 -11.03
C ASP A 34 4.84 29.75 -11.54
N SER A 35 4.07 28.73 -11.91
CA SER A 35 2.68 28.85 -12.40
C SER A 35 1.62 28.47 -11.36
N MET A 36 1.99 28.20 -10.11
CA MET A 36 1.03 27.88 -9.04
C MET A 36 0.34 29.15 -8.54
N GLN A 37 -0.76 29.52 -9.20
CA GLN A 37 -1.69 30.53 -8.74
C GLN A 37 -2.21 30.13 -7.35
N LYS A 38 -1.80 30.89 -6.33
CA LYS A 38 -2.13 30.65 -4.91
C LYS A 38 -3.66 30.65 -4.74
N GLN A 39 -4.28 29.48 -4.65
CA GLN A 39 -5.73 29.37 -4.45
C GLN A 39 -6.12 30.03 -3.11
N PRO A 40 -7.27 30.72 -3.05
CA PRO A 40 -7.78 31.26 -1.79
C PRO A 40 -8.04 30.12 -0.79
N LEU A 41 -7.76 30.36 0.49
CA LEU A 41 -7.94 29.37 1.56
C LEU A 41 -9.40 28.92 1.63
N ASN A 42 -9.67 27.67 1.26
CA ASN A 42 -10.99 27.07 1.40
C ASN A 42 -11.17 26.50 2.81
N VAL A 43 -11.60 27.36 3.73
CA VAL A 43 -11.81 27.02 5.15
C VAL A 43 -12.79 25.85 5.30
N THR A 44 -13.80 25.74 4.43
CA THR A 44 -14.76 24.64 4.43
C THR A 44 -14.09 23.30 4.13
N ALA A 45 -13.23 23.24 3.12
CA ALA A 45 -12.48 22.01 2.79
C ALA A 45 -11.54 21.60 3.92
N ILE A 46 -10.84 22.56 4.53
CA ILE A 46 -9.95 22.32 5.67
C ILE A 46 -10.75 21.79 6.86
N ALA A 47 -11.91 22.37 7.18
CA ALA A 47 -12.76 21.91 8.26
C ALA A 47 -13.25 20.47 8.04
N MET A 48 -13.71 20.14 6.82
CA MET A 48 -14.11 18.77 6.48
C MET A 48 -12.95 17.77 6.60
N PHE A 49 -11.75 18.14 6.13
CA PHE A 49 -10.56 17.31 6.26
C PHE A 49 -10.22 17.03 7.72
N VAL A 50 -10.18 18.07 8.56
CA VAL A 50 -9.87 17.92 10.00
C VAL A 50 -10.91 17.06 10.70
N VAL A 51 -12.21 17.26 10.43
CA VAL A 51 -13.28 16.43 10.99
C VAL A 51 -13.11 14.97 10.58
N PHE A 52 -12.80 14.70 9.31
CA PHE A 52 -12.56 13.35 8.81
C PHE A 52 -11.34 12.67 9.47
N VAL A 53 -10.22 13.39 9.57
CA VAL A 53 -8.99 12.88 10.22
C VAL A 53 -9.22 12.60 11.71
N LEU A 54 -9.87 13.51 12.44
CA LEU A 54 -10.16 13.30 13.86
C LEU A 54 -11.14 12.15 14.08
N SER A 55 -12.15 12.01 13.22
CA SER A 55 -13.12 10.92 13.30
C SER A 55 -12.46 9.56 13.05
N THR A 56 -11.62 9.46 12.01
CA THR A 56 -10.89 8.23 11.69
C THR A 56 -9.91 7.87 12.81
N LEU A 57 -9.10 8.81 13.29
CA LEU A 57 -8.20 8.58 14.43
C LEU A 57 -8.94 8.20 15.71
N GLY A 58 -10.09 8.83 16.00
CA GLY A 58 -10.92 8.50 17.15
C GLY A 58 -11.45 7.07 17.11
N ILE A 59 -11.96 6.64 15.95
CA ILE A 59 -12.42 5.26 15.71
C ILE A 59 -11.25 4.28 15.82
N THR A 60 -10.10 4.59 15.22
CA THR A 60 -8.90 3.74 15.27
C THR A 60 -8.35 3.60 16.68
N TYR A 61 -8.30 4.68 17.46
CA TYR A 61 -7.83 4.64 18.85
C TYR A 61 -8.77 3.80 19.73
N TRP A 62 -10.08 4.00 19.59
CA TRP A 62 -11.08 3.19 20.27
C TRP A 62 -10.93 1.70 19.91
N ALA A 63 -10.82 1.38 18.62
CA ALA A 63 -10.64 0.01 18.16
C ALA A 63 -9.32 -0.60 18.67
N ALA A 64 -8.22 0.15 18.63
CA ALA A 64 -6.91 -0.30 19.11
C ALA A 64 -6.91 -0.59 20.62
N SER A 65 -7.68 0.17 21.41
CA SER A 65 -7.81 -0.06 22.86
C SER A 65 -8.51 -1.38 23.23
N GLN A 66 -9.23 -1.98 22.27
CA GLN A 66 -9.96 -3.24 22.47
C GLN A 66 -9.13 -4.49 22.14
N THR A 67 -7.99 -4.35 21.46
CA THR A 67 -7.14 -5.48 21.07
C THR A 67 -6.13 -5.83 22.16
N LYS A 68 -6.21 -7.04 22.73
CA LYS A 68 -5.38 -7.45 23.88
C LYS A 68 -4.47 -8.67 23.62
N SER A 69 -4.77 -9.49 22.62
CA SER A 69 -3.98 -10.68 22.26
C SER A 69 -3.69 -10.76 20.76
N ALA A 70 -2.70 -11.57 20.37
CA ALA A 70 -2.36 -11.79 18.95
C ALA A 70 -3.52 -12.42 18.16
N SER A 71 -4.32 -13.30 18.78
CA SER A 71 -5.55 -13.81 18.16
C SER A 71 -6.61 -12.71 17.99
N ASP A 72 -6.71 -11.78 18.93
CA ASP A 72 -7.61 -10.62 18.77
C ASP A 72 -7.12 -9.68 17.66
N PHE A 73 -5.80 -9.59 17.45
CA PHE A 73 -5.23 -8.78 16.38
C PHE A 73 -5.40 -9.42 14.99
N TYR A 74 -5.16 -10.73 14.87
CA TYR A 74 -5.17 -11.41 13.56
C TYR A 74 -6.53 -12.00 13.15
N THR A 75 -7.42 -12.32 14.10
CA THR A 75 -8.74 -12.90 13.79
C THR A 75 -9.90 -12.19 14.48
N ALA A 76 -9.64 -11.11 15.25
CA ALA A 76 -10.65 -10.40 16.03
C ALA A 76 -11.52 -11.35 16.88
N GLY A 77 -10.90 -12.40 17.42
CA GLY A 77 -11.57 -13.41 18.24
C GLY A 77 -12.56 -14.30 17.47
N GLY A 78 -12.58 -14.26 16.13
CA GLY A 78 -13.51 -15.01 15.28
C GLY A 78 -14.92 -14.41 15.18
N GLY A 79 -15.14 -13.20 15.70
CA GLY A 79 -16.46 -12.56 15.78
C GLY A 79 -16.86 -11.69 14.58
N ILE A 80 -16.02 -11.58 13.54
CA ILE A 80 -16.31 -10.72 12.38
C ILE A 80 -17.32 -11.42 11.44
N THR A 81 -18.43 -10.74 11.16
CA THR A 81 -19.42 -11.23 10.20
C THR A 81 -18.90 -11.17 8.76
N GLY A 82 -19.43 -12.02 7.87
CA GLY A 82 -19.01 -12.03 6.47
C GLY A 82 -19.18 -10.69 5.76
N PHE A 83 -20.22 -9.92 6.11
CA PHE A 83 -20.45 -8.58 5.55
C PHE A 83 -19.41 -7.57 6.04
N GLN A 84 -19.06 -7.57 7.33
CA GLN A 84 -18.01 -6.71 7.87
C GLN A 84 -16.64 -7.02 7.26
N ASN A 85 -16.31 -8.31 7.11
CA ASN A 85 -15.07 -8.72 6.46
C ASN A 85 -15.06 -8.31 4.97
N GLY A 86 -16.18 -8.49 4.26
CA GLY A 86 -16.32 -8.05 2.87
C GLY A 86 -16.17 -6.55 2.70
N LEU A 87 -16.79 -5.75 3.59
CA LEU A 87 -16.68 -4.30 3.58
C LEU A 87 -15.26 -3.82 3.89
N ALA A 88 -14.58 -4.43 4.87
CA ALA A 88 -13.20 -4.10 5.20
C ALA A 88 -12.26 -4.35 4.02
N ILE A 89 -12.37 -5.53 3.42
CA ILE A 89 -11.57 -5.92 2.26
C ILE A 89 -11.88 -5.02 1.04
N ALA A 90 -13.15 -4.66 0.81
CA ALA A 90 -13.52 -3.72 -0.25
C ALA A 90 -12.94 -2.33 0.00
N GLY A 91 -12.92 -1.88 1.27
CA GLY A 91 -12.30 -0.62 1.68
C GLY A 91 -10.81 -0.58 1.43
N ASP A 92 -10.07 -1.65 1.75
CA ASP A 92 -8.64 -1.77 1.47
C ASP A 92 -8.31 -1.71 -0.04
N TYR A 93 -9.27 -2.12 -0.88
CA TYR A 93 -9.14 -2.06 -2.34
C TYR A 93 -9.39 -0.63 -2.90
N MET A 94 -10.09 0.21 -2.14
CA MET A 94 -10.44 1.59 -2.51
C MET A 94 -9.37 2.56 -2.01
N SER A 95 -8.27 2.68 -2.76
CA SER A 95 -7.17 3.60 -2.45
C SER A 95 -7.12 4.78 -3.41
N ALA A 96 -6.43 5.86 -3.01
CA ALA A 96 -6.08 6.98 -3.89
C ALA A 96 -5.35 6.51 -5.15
N ALA A 97 -4.52 5.47 -5.02
CA ALA A 97 -3.87 4.82 -6.16
C ALA A 97 -4.87 4.20 -7.14
N THR A 98 -5.93 3.57 -6.64
CA THR A 98 -7.01 2.99 -7.46
C THR A 98 -7.82 4.09 -8.15
N LEU A 99 -8.12 5.19 -7.43
CA LEU A 99 -8.84 6.35 -7.98
C LEU A 99 -8.05 7.01 -9.12
N LEU A 100 -6.79 7.38 -8.87
CA LEU A 100 -5.94 8.01 -9.89
C LEU A 100 -5.57 7.05 -11.01
N GLY A 101 -5.27 5.79 -10.68
CA GLY A 101 -4.90 4.77 -11.65
C GLY A 101 -6.02 4.50 -12.65
N LEU A 102 -7.23 4.22 -12.18
CA LEU A 102 -8.36 3.91 -13.06
C LEU A 102 -8.86 5.14 -13.83
N SER A 103 -8.90 6.32 -13.19
CA SER A 103 -9.28 7.56 -13.88
C SER A 103 -8.27 7.93 -14.97
N SER A 104 -6.97 7.77 -14.72
CA SER A 104 -5.93 7.99 -15.74
C SER A 104 -6.03 7.00 -16.90
N LEU A 105 -6.32 5.73 -16.61
CA LEU A 105 -6.47 4.70 -17.64
C LEU A 105 -7.65 5.00 -18.56
N ILE A 106 -8.81 5.33 -17.99
CA ILE A 106 -10.01 5.68 -18.76
C ILE A 106 -9.79 6.99 -19.55
N TYR A 107 -9.14 7.98 -18.94
CA TYR A 107 -8.79 9.21 -19.64
C TYR A 107 -7.90 8.96 -20.87
N ALA A 108 -6.94 8.03 -20.77
CA ALA A 108 -6.02 7.72 -21.86
C ALA A 108 -6.62 6.80 -22.93
N THR A 109 -7.45 5.81 -22.55
CA THR A 109 -7.91 4.73 -23.44
C THR A 109 -9.40 4.81 -23.78
N GLY A 110 -10.14 5.75 -23.19
CA GLY A 110 -11.56 5.95 -23.43
C GLY A 110 -12.40 4.75 -22.97
N TYR A 111 -13.34 4.33 -23.83
CA TYR A 111 -14.32 3.28 -23.52
C TYR A 111 -13.67 1.91 -23.26
N ASP A 112 -12.56 1.60 -23.92
CA ASP A 112 -11.85 0.32 -23.73
C ASP A 112 -11.25 0.22 -22.32
N GLY A 113 -10.82 1.34 -21.73
CA GLY A 113 -10.36 1.42 -20.34
C GLY A 113 -11.44 1.07 -19.33
N PHE A 114 -12.70 1.39 -19.63
CA PHE A 114 -13.83 1.03 -18.78
C PHE A 114 -14.08 -0.49 -18.76
N ILE A 115 -14.00 -1.16 -19.92
CA ILE A 115 -14.12 -2.62 -20.00
C ILE A 115 -12.95 -3.30 -19.26
N TYR A 116 -11.74 -2.75 -19.38
CA TYR A 116 -10.58 -3.25 -18.64
C TYR A 116 -10.76 -3.13 -17.13
N MET A 117 -11.25 -1.98 -16.65
CA MET A 117 -11.55 -1.77 -15.23
C MET A 117 -12.60 -2.75 -14.71
N MET A 118 -13.69 -2.98 -15.45
CA MET A 118 -14.72 -3.95 -15.05
C MET A 118 -14.15 -5.36 -14.92
N SER A 119 -13.28 -5.76 -15.85
CA SER A 119 -12.60 -7.05 -15.80
C SER A 119 -11.72 -7.20 -14.56
N PHE A 120 -11.02 -6.13 -14.18
CA PHE A 120 -10.19 -6.08 -12.96
C PHE A 120 -11.03 -6.28 -11.69
N PHE A 121 -12.18 -5.62 -11.57
CA PHE A 121 -13.08 -5.79 -10.41
C PHE A 121 -13.78 -7.15 -10.38
N VAL A 122 -14.10 -7.75 -11.53
CA VAL A 122 -14.72 -9.09 -11.59
C VAL A 122 -13.72 -10.19 -11.27
N GLY A 123 -12.45 -10.03 -11.66
CA GLY A 123 -11.39 -11.01 -11.37
C GLY A 123 -11.06 -11.12 -9.88
N TRP A 124 -11.20 -10.04 -9.12
CA TRP A 124 -10.78 -9.99 -7.73
C TRP A 124 -11.57 -10.92 -6.79
N PRO A 125 -12.92 -10.95 -6.77
CA PRO A 125 -13.67 -11.90 -5.96
C PRO A 125 -13.35 -13.35 -6.33
N ILE A 126 -13.15 -13.64 -7.62
CA ILE A 126 -12.82 -14.99 -8.11
C ILE A 126 -11.50 -15.46 -7.50
N ILE A 127 -10.46 -14.63 -7.57
CA ILE A 127 -9.15 -14.93 -6.97
C ILE A 127 -9.27 -15.04 -5.45
N LEU A 128 -10.03 -14.15 -4.80
CA LEU A 128 -10.27 -14.21 -3.37
C LEU A 128 -10.93 -15.53 -2.97
N PHE A 129 -12.00 -15.98 -3.65
CA PHE A 129 -12.65 -17.25 -3.30
C PHE A 129 -11.74 -18.46 -3.51
N LEU A 130 -11.01 -18.51 -4.63
CA LEU A 130 -10.08 -19.61 -4.92
C LEU A 130 -8.90 -19.67 -3.94
N MET A 131 -8.38 -18.52 -3.53
CA MET A 131 -7.22 -18.46 -2.63
C MET A 131 -7.63 -18.55 -1.16
N ALA A 132 -8.73 -17.91 -0.75
CA ALA A 132 -9.16 -17.84 0.64
C ALA A 132 -9.40 -19.22 1.23
N GLU A 133 -10.02 -20.14 0.50
CA GLU A 133 -10.26 -21.51 0.99
C GLU A 133 -8.94 -22.25 1.25
N ARG A 134 -7.99 -22.16 0.31
CA ARG A 134 -6.67 -22.78 0.43
C ARG A 134 -5.87 -22.22 1.62
N LEU A 135 -5.90 -20.90 1.81
CA LEU A 135 -5.19 -20.26 2.92
C LEU A 135 -5.87 -20.55 4.27
N ARG A 136 -7.20 -20.58 4.32
CA ARG A 136 -7.97 -20.92 5.54
C ARG A 136 -7.65 -22.34 6.04
N ASN A 137 -7.48 -23.29 5.12
CA ASN A 137 -7.20 -24.69 5.47
C ASN A 137 -5.77 -24.90 6.04
N LEU A 138 -4.87 -23.92 5.92
CA LEU A 138 -3.48 -24.03 6.39
C LEU A 138 -3.28 -23.53 7.83
N GLY A 139 -4.26 -22.83 8.41
CA GLY A 139 -4.28 -22.48 9.84
C GLY A 139 -3.15 -21.58 10.34
N LYS A 140 -2.46 -20.84 9.44
CA LYS A 140 -1.41 -19.88 9.77
C LYS A 140 -1.90 -18.45 9.55
N TYR A 141 -1.38 -17.51 10.33
CA TYR A 141 -1.86 -16.11 10.34
C TYR A 141 -1.19 -15.22 9.30
N THR A 142 -0.03 -15.57 8.76
CA THR A 142 0.68 -14.76 7.75
C THR A 142 0.99 -15.53 6.47
N PHE A 143 1.02 -14.82 5.33
CA PHE A 143 1.40 -15.40 4.05
C PHE A 143 2.82 -15.97 4.06
N ALA A 144 3.75 -15.31 4.76
CA ALA A 144 5.12 -15.76 4.91
C ALA A 144 5.18 -17.11 5.65
N ASP A 145 4.38 -17.30 6.70
CA ASP A 145 4.30 -18.57 7.44
C ASP A 145 3.74 -19.69 6.55
N ILE A 146 2.75 -19.38 5.71
CA ILE A 146 2.18 -20.34 4.76
C ILE A 146 3.21 -20.74 3.69
N ALA A 147 3.93 -19.80 3.12
CA ALA A 147 4.98 -20.08 2.13
C ALA A 147 6.14 -20.88 2.75
N SER A 148 6.47 -20.59 4.01
CA SER A 148 7.50 -21.30 4.77
C SER A 148 7.12 -22.72 5.20
N TYR A 149 5.84 -23.11 5.06
CA TYR A 149 5.40 -24.46 5.39
C TYR A 149 5.96 -25.52 4.41
N ARG A 150 6.28 -25.12 3.18
CA ARG A 150 6.84 -26.00 2.13
C ARG A 150 8.28 -25.70 1.75
N LEU A 151 8.86 -24.60 2.23
CA LEU A 151 10.18 -24.09 1.86
C LEU A 151 10.97 -23.65 3.09
N ASP A 152 12.26 -23.38 2.93
CA ASP A 152 13.17 -22.95 4.00
C ASP A 152 12.66 -21.66 4.69
N GLN A 153 12.36 -21.75 6.01
CA GLN A 153 11.70 -20.69 6.77
C GLN A 153 12.48 -19.37 6.77
N THR A 154 13.80 -19.43 6.85
CA THR A 154 14.61 -18.21 7.02
C THR A 154 14.65 -17.41 5.73
N ARG A 155 14.94 -18.08 4.60
CA ARG A 155 15.04 -17.44 3.28
C ARG A 155 13.69 -16.92 2.79
N ILE A 156 12.62 -17.70 2.95
CA ILE A 156 11.28 -17.30 2.51
C ILE A 156 10.80 -16.08 3.29
N ARG A 157 11.00 -16.04 4.61
CA ARG A 157 10.56 -14.91 5.42
C ARG A 157 11.31 -13.62 5.08
N THR A 158 12.62 -13.70 4.82
CA THR A 158 13.39 -12.54 4.36
C THR A 158 12.97 -12.06 2.98
N LEU A 159 12.71 -12.98 2.05
CA LEU A 159 12.23 -12.61 0.70
C LEU A 159 10.83 -12.01 0.74
N ALA A 160 9.92 -12.58 1.54
CA ALA A 160 8.57 -12.07 1.71
C ALA A 160 8.58 -10.67 2.35
N ALA A 161 9.42 -10.44 3.36
CA ALA A 161 9.57 -9.14 3.99
C ALA A 161 10.15 -8.09 3.03
N CYS A 162 11.23 -8.41 2.31
CA CYS A 162 11.82 -7.50 1.33
C CYS A 162 10.87 -7.21 0.15
N GLY A 163 10.19 -8.24 -0.36
CA GLY A 163 9.20 -8.09 -1.43
C GLY A 163 8.01 -7.25 -1.00
N SER A 164 7.46 -7.50 0.20
CA SER A 164 6.38 -6.69 0.76
C SER A 164 6.81 -5.24 0.96
N LEU A 165 8.00 -5.00 1.50
CA LEU A 165 8.53 -3.64 1.69
C LEU A 165 8.68 -2.91 0.34
N ALA A 166 9.24 -3.58 -0.68
CA ALA A 166 9.39 -3.01 -2.01
C ALA A 166 8.02 -2.61 -2.61
N VAL A 167 7.04 -3.51 -2.57
CA VAL A 167 5.68 -3.24 -3.07
C VAL A 167 5.03 -2.09 -2.32
N VAL A 168 5.12 -2.08 -0.98
CA VAL A 168 4.56 -1.01 -0.15
C VAL A 168 5.23 0.32 -0.44
N CYS A 169 6.56 0.37 -0.62
CA CYS A 169 7.26 1.61 -0.97
C CYS A 169 6.75 2.20 -2.28
N PHE A 170 6.65 1.42 -3.36
CA PHE A 170 6.09 1.92 -4.63
C PHE A 170 4.63 2.33 -4.50
N TYR A 171 3.85 1.56 -3.74
CA TYR A 171 2.45 1.86 -3.49
C TYR A 171 2.24 3.19 -2.74
N LEU A 172 3.09 3.47 -1.75
CA LEU A 172 3.05 4.72 -1.00
C LEU A 172 3.40 5.94 -1.87
N ILE A 173 4.32 5.81 -2.84
CA ILE A 173 4.63 6.90 -3.78
C ILE A 173 3.37 7.35 -4.52
N VAL A 174 2.60 6.39 -5.05
CA VAL A 174 1.36 6.69 -5.78
C VAL A 174 0.31 7.30 -4.84
N GLN A 175 0.23 6.84 -3.60
CA GLN A 175 -0.68 7.44 -2.62
C GLN A 175 -0.33 8.87 -2.23
N MET A 176 0.97 9.21 -2.15
CA MET A 176 1.38 10.60 -1.88
C MET A 176 0.98 11.53 -3.02
N VAL A 177 1.15 11.08 -4.27
CA VAL A 177 0.65 11.82 -5.45
C VAL A 177 -0.88 11.98 -5.41
N GLY A 178 -1.59 10.97 -4.92
CA GLY A 178 -3.04 11.01 -4.74
C GLY A 178 -3.52 11.91 -3.60
N ALA A 179 -2.69 12.14 -2.58
CA ALA A 179 -3.03 13.00 -1.45
C ALA A 179 -2.85 14.50 -1.75
N GLY A 180 -1.99 14.83 -2.74
CA GLY A 180 -1.67 16.21 -3.13
C GLY A 180 -0.24 16.59 -2.80
#